data_AF-A0A1J5Q470-F1
#
_entry.id   AF-A0A1J5Q470-F1
#
_cell.length_a   1.000
_cell.length_b   1.000
_cell.length_c   1.000
_cell.angle_alpha   90.00
_cell.angle_beta   90.00
_cell.angle_gamma   90.00
#
_symmetry.space_group_name_H-M   'P 1'
#
loop_
_entity.id
_entity.type
_entity.pdbx_description
1 polymer ?
#
loop_
_entity_poly.entity_id
_entity_poly.type
_entity_poly.pdbx_seq_one_letter_code
_entity_poly.pdbx_strand_id
1 'polypeptide(L)'
;MLKVTLHRLRGLIGRDCIVCQGGRVSVDENHCRVDLLGFNRSLAAVEAAPAPQWDPLRGLLQQYAAGLFADETHAQWAVGVREQLRTRLQQCLHACVLACIAEERWQELATCCRQGLGLDARDEVCHLGLIEACLELGRPRDAQEAYRHCIDLIPAGRASSLGATFHARLGSSSS
;
A
#
# COMPACT_ATOMS: atom_id res chain seq x y z
N MET A 1 -13.34 12.41 34.72
CA MET A 1 -12.09 11.92 34.10
C MET A 1 -11.78 12.65 32.79
N LEU A 2 -12.60 12.56 31.73
CA LEU A 2 -12.29 13.15 30.40
C LEU A 2 -11.97 14.67 30.40
N LYS A 3 -12.67 15.45 31.22
CA LYS A 3 -12.47 16.92 31.33
C LYS A 3 -11.07 17.30 31.84
N VAL A 4 -10.50 16.51 32.76
CA VAL A 4 -9.17 16.77 33.33
C VAL A 4 -8.08 16.41 32.32
N THR A 5 -8.24 15.30 31.59
CA THR A 5 -7.33 14.89 30.52
C THR A 5 -7.33 15.90 29.37
N LEU A 6 -8.50 16.37 28.93
CA LEU A 6 -8.61 17.42 27.91
C LEU A 6 -8.01 18.75 28.35
N HIS A 7 -8.17 19.11 29.63
CA HIS A 7 -7.58 20.33 30.16
C HIS A 7 -6.05 20.26 30.16
N ARG A 8 -5.47 19.11 30.55
CA ARG A 8 -4.03 18.87 30.48
C ARG A 8 -3.51 18.84 29.04
N LEU A 9 -4.24 18.19 28.13
CA LEU A 9 -3.90 18.16 26.71
C LEU A 9 -3.88 19.59 26.12
N ARG A 10 -4.92 20.40 26.41
CA ARG A 10 -4.96 21.82 26.03
C ARG A 10 -3.82 22.66 26.62
N GLY A 11 -3.31 22.27 27.79
CA GLY A 11 -2.14 22.91 28.40
C GLY A 11 -0.83 22.53 27.71
N LEU A 12 -0.73 21.34 27.12
CA LEU A 12 0.48 20.84 26.45
C LEU A 12 0.57 21.27 24.98
N ILE A 13 -0.54 21.16 24.23
CA ILE A 13 -0.54 21.43 22.78
C ILE A 13 -1.20 22.76 22.40
N GLY A 14 -1.73 23.51 23.37
CA GLY A 14 -2.45 24.76 23.12
C GLY A 14 -3.97 24.56 23.01
N ARG A 15 -4.73 25.62 23.35
CA ARG A 15 -6.21 25.56 23.37
C ARG A 15 -6.83 25.54 21.98
N ASP A 16 -6.18 26.23 21.04
CA ASP A 16 -6.64 26.37 19.66
C ASP A 16 -6.46 25.08 18.85
N CYS A 17 -5.62 24.16 19.35
CA CYS A 17 -5.38 22.85 18.75
C CYS A 17 -6.48 21.82 19.05
N ILE A 18 -7.44 22.11 19.94
CA ILE A 18 -8.50 21.16 20.32
C ILE A 18 -9.87 21.81 20.20
N VAL A 19 -10.64 21.32 19.23
CA VAL A 19 -12.02 21.74 18.95
C VAL A 19 -12.99 20.77 19.59
N CYS A 20 -13.97 21.31 20.33
CA CYS A 20 -15.06 20.53 20.90
C CYS A 20 -16.38 20.97 20.26
N GLN A 21 -16.99 20.13 19.42
CA GLN A 21 -18.27 20.41 18.77
C GLN A 21 -19.21 19.20 18.89
N GLY A 22 -20.45 19.44 19.33
CA GLY A 22 -21.50 18.41 19.38
C GLY A 22 -21.17 17.18 20.23
N GLY A 23 -20.42 17.34 21.32
CA GLY A 23 -19.98 16.22 22.18
C GLY A 23 -18.80 15.41 21.63
N ARG A 24 -18.23 15.82 20.48
CA ARG A 24 -16.99 15.27 19.92
C ARG A 24 -15.82 16.19 20.19
N VAL A 25 -14.63 15.59 20.31
CA VAL A 25 -13.36 16.30 20.41
C VAL A 25 -12.56 15.98 19.16
N SER A 26 -12.09 17.01 18.47
CA SER A 26 -11.20 16.90 17.31
C SER A 26 -9.98 17.78 17.50
N VAL A 27 -8.89 17.45 16.80
CA VAL A 27 -7.70 18.29 16.73
C VAL A 27 -7.90 19.31 15.62
N ASP A 28 -7.59 20.58 15.87
CA ASP A 28 -7.52 21.58 14.80
C ASP A 28 -6.22 21.39 14.04
N GLU A 29 -6.40 20.92 12.82
CA GLU A 29 -5.41 20.60 11.83
C GLU A 29 -4.58 21.82 11.38
N ASN A 30 -5.12 23.05 11.53
CA ASN A 30 -4.42 24.30 11.21
C ASN A 30 -3.41 24.69 12.29
N HIS A 31 -3.63 24.23 13.52
CA HIS A 31 -2.84 24.60 14.69
C HIS A 31 -2.00 23.43 15.20
N CYS A 32 -2.34 22.19 14.84
CA CYS A 32 -1.60 20.99 15.20
C CYS A 32 -1.60 19.98 14.05
N ARG A 33 -0.41 19.59 13.58
CA ARG A 33 -0.27 18.55 12.55
C ARG A 33 -0.16 17.18 13.22
N VAL A 34 -1.02 16.26 12.80
CA VAL A 34 -0.98 14.86 13.22
C VAL A 34 -0.62 14.02 12.00
N ASP A 35 0.52 13.34 12.04
CA ASP A 35 1.05 12.60 10.89
C ASP A 35 0.05 11.58 10.34
N LEU A 36 -0.66 10.86 11.23
CA LEU A 36 -1.71 9.92 10.85
C LEU A 36 -2.87 10.60 10.09
N LEU A 37 -3.28 11.81 10.47
CA LEU A 37 -4.36 12.53 9.80
C LEU A 37 -3.90 13.04 8.43
N GLY A 38 -2.67 13.57 8.35
CA GLY A 38 -2.04 13.96 7.10
C GLY A 38 -1.90 12.80 6.12
N PHE A 39 -1.46 11.64 6.61
CA PHE A 39 -1.37 10.41 5.83
C PHE A 39 -2.74 9.95 5.32
N ASN A 40 -3.75 9.92 6.19
CA ASN A 40 -5.11 9.53 5.82
C ASN A 40 -5.72 10.43 4.74
N ARG A 41 -5.48 11.75 4.80
CA ARG A 41 -5.91 12.67 3.74
C ARG A 41 -5.21 12.41 2.41
N SER A 42 -3.90 12.21 2.47
CA SER A 42 -3.10 11.96 1.27
C SER A 42 -3.52 10.64 0.61
N LEU A 43 -3.78 9.60 1.41
CA LEU A 43 -4.33 8.34 0.92
C LEU A 43 -5.75 8.51 0.35
N ALA A 44 -6.62 9.26 1.03
CA ALA A 44 -7.98 9.54 0.52
C ALA A 44 -7.96 10.30 -0.81
N ALA A 45 -6.97 11.19 -1.02
CA ALA A 45 -6.80 11.87 -2.30
C ALA A 45 -6.39 10.92 -3.43
N VAL A 46 -5.55 9.92 -3.13
CA VAL A 46 -5.18 8.86 -4.08
C VAL A 46 -6.39 7.96 -4.38
N GLU A 47 -7.16 7.57 -3.36
CA GLU A 47 -8.38 6.77 -3.50
C GLU A 47 -9.46 7.47 -4.33
N ALA A 48 -9.58 8.80 -4.21
CA ALA A 48 -10.57 9.60 -4.92
C ALA A 48 -10.14 10.03 -6.33
N ALA A 49 -8.89 9.73 -6.74
CA ALA A 49 -8.41 10.10 -8.06
C ALA A 49 -9.21 9.37 -9.16
N PRO A 50 -9.56 10.04 -10.28
CA PRO A 50 -10.36 9.44 -11.34
C PRO A 50 -9.65 8.30 -12.07
N ALA A 51 -8.31 8.31 -12.03
CA ALA A 51 -7.47 7.24 -12.53
C ALA A 51 -6.39 6.94 -11.48
N PRO A 52 -6.07 5.66 -11.23
CA PRO A 52 -5.02 5.28 -10.30
C PRO A 52 -3.66 5.76 -10.82
N GLN A 53 -2.90 6.41 -9.95
CA GLN A 53 -1.60 6.98 -10.27
C GLN A 53 -0.54 6.38 -9.35
N TRP A 54 0.53 5.88 -9.94
CA TRP A 54 1.59 5.23 -9.20
C TRP A 54 2.43 6.21 -8.38
N ASP A 55 2.80 7.37 -8.94
CA ASP A 55 3.73 8.29 -8.28
C ASP A 55 3.24 8.78 -6.89
N PRO A 56 1.97 9.22 -6.72
CA PRO A 56 1.45 9.58 -5.40
C PRO A 56 1.41 8.38 -4.45
N LEU A 57 1.01 7.21 -4.94
CA LEU A 57 0.93 5.98 -4.14
C LEU A 57 2.31 5.53 -3.66
N ARG A 58 3.31 5.59 -4.53
CA ARG A 58 4.71 5.30 -4.20
C ARG A 58 5.20 6.15 -3.02
N GLY A 59 4.88 7.44 -3.02
CA GLY A 59 5.23 8.34 -1.90
C GLY A 59 4.62 7.87 -0.58
N LEU A 60 3.35 7.45 -0.59
CA LEU A 60 2.67 6.91 0.59
C LEU A 60 3.25 5.58 1.06
N LEU A 61 3.57 4.68 0.14
CA LEU A 61 4.22 3.40 0.48
C LEU A 61 5.59 3.62 1.13
N GLN A 62 6.37 4.58 0.62
CA GLN A 62 7.67 4.94 1.22
C GLN A 62 7.52 5.55 2.61
N GLN A 63 6.54 6.45 2.80
CA GLN A 63 6.25 7.02 4.12
C GLN A 63 5.77 5.96 5.11
N TYR A 64 4.92 5.03 4.67
CA TYR A 64 4.45 3.92 5.49
C TYR A 64 5.62 3.00 5.90
N ALA A 65 6.50 2.65 4.96
CA ALA A 65 7.68 1.83 5.20
C ALA A 65 8.75 2.51 6.08
N ALA A 66 8.89 3.83 5.98
CA ALA A 66 9.76 4.63 6.84
C ALA A 66 9.30 4.65 8.32
N GLY A 67 8.08 4.17 8.60
CA GLY A 67 7.56 3.96 9.93
C GLY A 67 6.57 5.05 10.34
N LEU A 68 5.32 4.91 9.88
CA LEU A 68 4.19 5.48 10.62
C LEU A 68 4.18 4.76 11.98
N PHE A 69 4.58 5.45 13.05
CA PHE A 69 4.79 4.90 14.41
C PHE A 69 6.08 4.09 14.62
N ALA A 70 7.21 4.49 14.03
CA ALA A 70 8.51 3.81 14.20
C ALA A 70 8.88 3.56 15.69
N ASP A 71 8.58 4.50 16.58
CA ASP A 71 8.94 4.45 18.00
C ASP A 71 7.94 3.64 18.87
N GLU A 72 6.80 3.20 18.31
CA GLU A 72 5.71 2.56 19.05
C GLU A 72 5.23 1.25 18.39
N THR A 73 6.18 0.41 17.99
CA THR A 73 5.92 -0.86 17.29
C THR A 73 4.98 -1.80 18.06
N HIS A 74 4.98 -1.70 19.40
CA HIS A 74 4.18 -2.54 20.31
C HIS A 74 2.90 -1.87 20.83
N ALA A 75 2.54 -0.67 20.32
CA ALA A 75 1.29 -0.03 20.68
C ALA A 75 0.09 -0.87 20.20
N GLN A 76 -0.56 -1.57 21.13
CA GLN A 76 -1.73 -2.41 20.85
C GLN A 76 -2.92 -1.60 20.31
N TRP A 77 -3.03 -0.33 20.72
CA TRP A 77 -4.07 0.58 20.22
C TRP A 77 -3.90 0.93 18.74
N ALA A 78 -2.67 0.86 18.21
CA ALA A 78 -2.35 1.21 16.83
C ALA A 78 -2.45 0.04 15.85
N VAL A 79 -2.64 -1.19 16.34
CA VAL A 79 -2.78 -2.40 15.48
C VAL A 79 -3.92 -2.24 14.49
N GLY A 80 -5.10 -1.84 14.95
CA GLY A 80 -6.27 -1.67 14.09
C GLY A 80 -6.06 -0.60 13.01
N VAL A 81 -5.41 0.51 13.38
CA VAL A 81 -5.10 1.60 12.44
C VAL A 81 -4.09 1.13 11.38
N ARG A 82 -3.04 0.39 11.77
CA ARG A 82 -2.05 -0.16 10.83
C ARG A 82 -2.67 -1.13 9.84
N GLU A 83 -3.51 -2.06 10.31
CA GLU A 83 -4.21 -3.00 9.42
C GLU A 83 -5.16 -2.29 8.45
N GLN A 84 -5.88 -1.26 8.93
CA GLN A 84 -6.75 -0.46 8.09
C GLN A 84 -5.97 0.28 6.99
N LEU A 85 -4.84 0.91 7.34
CA LEU A 85 -3.99 1.59 6.37
C LEU A 85 -3.38 0.61 5.36
N ARG A 86 -2.87 -0.53 5.83
CA ARG A 86 -2.31 -1.59 4.98
C ARG A 86 -3.33 -2.06 3.95
N THR A 87 -4.56 -2.34 4.39
CA THR A 87 -5.65 -2.79 3.51
C THR A 87 -5.96 -1.75 2.44
N ARG A 88 -6.06 -0.47 2.80
CA ARG A 88 -6.35 0.62 1.87
C ARG A 88 -5.22 0.85 0.85
N LEU A 89 -3.97 0.81 1.32
CA LEU A 89 -2.79 0.89 0.44
C LEU A 89 -2.77 -0.27 -0.55
N GLN A 90 -3.06 -1.48 -0.09
CA GLN A 90 -3.14 -2.68 -0.94
C GLN A 90 -4.23 -2.55 -2.01
N GLN A 91 -5.40 -2.00 -1.67
CA GLN A 91 -6.47 -1.73 -2.64
C GLN A 91 -6.03 -0.73 -3.73
N CYS A 92 -5.39 0.37 -3.35
CA CYS A 92 -4.87 1.35 -4.31
C CYS A 92 -3.78 0.75 -5.21
N LEU A 93 -2.93 -0.10 -4.64
CA LEU A 93 -1.88 -0.82 -5.35
C LEU A 93 -2.46 -1.77 -6.41
N HIS A 94 -3.47 -2.56 -6.04
CA HIS A 94 -4.15 -3.46 -6.98
C HIS A 94 -4.82 -2.68 -8.12
N ALA A 95 -5.43 -1.52 -7.84
CA ALA A 95 -5.97 -0.65 -8.87
C ALA A 95 -4.88 -0.12 -9.82
N CYS A 96 -3.71 0.27 -9.28
CA CYS A 96 -2.56 0.68 -10.10
C CYS A 96 -2.04 -0.46 -10.98
N VAL A 97 -1.96 -1.69 -10.45
CA VAL A 97 -1.54 -2.89 -11.22
C VAL A 97 -2.47 -3.10 -12.42
N LEU A 98 -3.79 -3.11 -12.20
CA LEU A 98 -4.76 -3.31 -13.26
C LEU A 98 -4.70 -2.20 -14.32
N ALA A 99 -4.55 -0.94 -13.91
CA ALA A 99 -4.42 0.17 -14.84
C ALA A 99 -3.12 0.11 -15.65
N CYS A 100 -2.00 -0.26 -15.03
CA CYS A 100 -0.74 -0.41 -15.76
C CYS A 100 -0.80 -1.54 -16.80
N ILE A 101 -1.49 -2.64 -16.49
CA ILE A 101 -1.74 -3.72 -17.46
C ILE A 101 -2.61 -3.22 -18.62
N ALA A 102 -3.72 -2.53 -18.32
CA ALA A 102 -4.64 -2.03 -19.34
C ALA A 102 -4.02 -0.98 -20.27
N GLU A 103 -3.07 -0.20 -19.77
CA GLU A 103 -2.33 0.82 -20.53
C GLU A 103 -0.97 0.33 -21.06
N GLU A 104 -0.66 -0.96 -20.89
CA GLU A 104 0.62 -1.58 -21.32
C GLU A 104 1.88 -0.88 -20.76
N ARG A 105 1.76 -0.27 -19.57
CA ARG A 105 2.85 0.44 -18.87
C ARG A 105 3.74 -0.54 -18.10
N TRP A 106 4.37 -1.47 -18.82
CA TRP A 106 5.09 -2.61 -18.24
C TRP A 106 6.23 -2.24 -17.28
N GLN A 107 6.98 -1.17 -17.58
CA GLN A 107 8.08 -0.73 -16.73
C GLN A 107 7.58 -0.20 -15.36
N GLU A 108 6.44 0.46 -15.38
CA GLU A 108 5.79 0.99 -14.19
C GLU A 108 5.11 -0.13 -13.41
N LEU A 109 4.45 -1.08 -14.10
CA LEU A 109 3.91 -2.30 -13.51
C LEU A 109 4.99 -3.05 -12.71
N ALA A 110 6.15 -3.31 -13.31
CA ALA A 110 7.27 -3.97 -12.64
C ALA A 110 7.76 -3.21 -11.39
N THR A 111 7.67 -1.89 -11.40
CA THR A 111 8.09 -1.05 -10.26
C THR A 111 7.03 -1.05 -9.16
N CYS A 112 5.77 -0.89 -9.55
CA CYS A 112 4.58 -0.95 -8.71
C CYS A 112 4.51 -2.27 -7.95
N CYS A 113 4.60 -3.40 -8.66
CA CYS A 113 4.55 -4.73 -8.06
C CYS A 113 5.73 -5.00 -7.12
N ARG A 114 6.97 -4.61 -7.47
CA ARG A 114 8.12 -4.80 -6.57
C ARG A 114 7.99 -4.03 -5.26
N GLN A 115 7.47 -2.80 -5.31
CA GLN A 115 7.21 -2.05 -4.09
C GLN A 115 6.02 -2.60 -3.31
N GLY A 116 4.99 -3.07 -4.02
CA GLY A 116 3.85 -3.79 -3.44
C GLY A 116 4.26 -5.03 -2.64
N LEU A 117 5.20 -5.81 -3.15
CA LEU A 117 5.77 -6.96 -2.43
C LEU A 117 6.57 -6.56 -1.18
N GLY A 118 7.01 -5.31 -1.08
CA GLY A 118 7.55 -4.75 0.17
C GLY A 118 6.49 -4.46 1.24
N LEU A 119 5.24 -4.22 0.83
CA LEU A 119 4.09 -4.04 1.73
C LEU A 119 3.53 -5.40 2.19
N ASP A 120 3.35 -6.32 1.25
CA ASP A 120 2.95 -7.71 1.53
C ASP A 120 3.67 -8.66 0.56
N ALA A 121 4.65 -9.41 1.09
CA ALA A 121 5.45 -10.34 0.29
C ALA A 121 4.62 -11.50 -0.31
N ARG A 122 3.41 -11.75 0.20
CA ARG A 122 2.51 -12.81 -0.27
C ARG A 122 1.41 -12.29 -1.21
N ASP A 123 1.49 -11.04 -1.64
CA ASP A 123 0.51 -10.45 -2.55
C ASP A 123 0.58 -11.10 -3.95
N GLU A 124 -0.39 -11.96 -4.22
CA GLU A 124 -0.52 -12.70 -5.47
C GLU A 124 -0.69 -11.80 -6.70
N VAL A 125 -1.42 -10.68 -6.56
CA VAL A 125 -1.65 -9.72 -7.65
C VAL A 125 -0.33 -9.07 -8.05
N CYS A 126 0.51 -8.73 -7.06
CA CYS A 126 1.82 -8.16 -7.32
C CYS A 126 2.80 -9.18 -7.92
N HIS A 127 2.79 -10.43 -7.47
CA HIS A 127 3.61 -11.48 -8.11
C HIS A 127 3.23 -11.68 -9.57
N LEU A 128 1.93 -11.79 -9.87
CA LEU A 128 1.43 -11.90 -11.25
C LEU A 128 1.81 -10.73 -12.12
N GLY A 129 1.54 -9.50 -11.64
CA GLY A 129 1.86 -8.30 -12.39
C GLY A 129 3.36 -8.16 -12.66
N LEU A 130 4.22 -8.57 -11.72
CA LEU A 130 5.67 -8.57 -11.91
C LEU A 130 6.12 -9.58 -12.97
N ILE A 131 5.56 -10.79 -12.93
CA ILE A 131 5.84 -11.84 -13.92
C ILE A 131 5.42 -11.37 -15.31
N GLU A 132 4.19 -10.84 -15.44
CA GLU A 132 3.66 -10.32 -16.70
C GLU A 132 4.53 -9.17 -17.23
N ALA A 133 4.85 -8.18 -16.40
CA ALA A 133 5.74 -7.09 -16.79
C ALA A 133 7.11 -7.60 -17.28
N CYS A 134 7.71 -8.57 -16.61
CA CYS A 134 9.00 -9.12 -17.02
C CYS A 134 8.93 -9.85 -18.37
N LEU A 135 7.83 -10.56 -18.66
CA LEU A 135 7.63 -11.21 -19.95
C LEU A 135 7.50 -10.18 -21.08
N GLU A 136 6.64 -9.16 -20.90
CA GLU A 136 6.40 -8.12 -21.90
C GLU A 136 7.63 -7.22 -22.12
N LEU A 137 8.48 -7.05 -21.10
CA LEU A 137 9.76 -6.35 -21.22
C LEU A 137 10.87 -7.22 -21.84
N GLY A 138 10.58 -8.46 -22.26
CA GLY A 138 11.58 -9.36 -22.85
C GLY A 138 12.64 -9.84 -21.84
N ARG A 139 12.29 -9.92 -20.56
CA ARG A 139 13.16 -10.32 -19.43
C ARG A 139 12.71 -11.66 -18.83
N PRO A 140 12.78 -12.78 -19.58
CA PRO A 140 12.23 -14.07 -19.14
C PRO A 140 12.96 -14.67 -17.93
N ARG A 141 14.25 -14.35 -17.73
CA ARG A 141 15.00 -14.79 -16.54
C ARG A 141 14.41 -14.19 -15.27
N ASP A 142 14.13 -12.90 -15.28
CA ASP A 142 13.56 -12.18 -14.15
C ASP A 142 12.12 -12.63 -13.87
N ALA A 143 11.37 -12.99 -14.93
CA ALA A 143 10.05 -13.59 -14.79
C ALA A 143 10.11 -14.96 -14.09
N GLN A 144 11.09 -15.80 -14.44
CA GLN A 144 11.31 -17.09 -13.78
C GLN A 144 11.73 -16.92 -12.30
N GLU A 145 12.59 -15.95 -12.00
CA GLU A 145 12.97 -15.65 -10.61
C GLU A 145 11.77 -15.18 -9.79
N ALA A 146 10.96 -14.26 -10.33
CA ALA A 146 9.73 -13.81 -9.69
C ALA A 146 8.74 -14.97 -9.45
N TYR A 147 8.57 -15.86 -10.44
CA TYR A 147 7.72 -17.04 -10.30
C TYR A 147 8.23 -17.99 -9.21
N ARG A 148 9.54 -18.27 -9.16
CA ARG A 148 10.15 -19.11 -8.11
C ARG A 148 9.94 -18.51 -6.72
N HIS A 149 10.15 -17.20 -6.57
CA HIS A 149 9.94 -16.52 -5.31
C HIS A 149 8.45 -16.55 -4.87
N CYS A 150 7.53 -16.44 -5.83
CA CYS A 150 6.09 -16.56 -5.59
C CYS A 150 5.70 -17.95 -5.05
N ILE A 151 6.16 -19.03 -5.70
CA ILE A 151 5.82 -20.40 -5.27
C ILE A 151 6.47 -20.79 -3.94
N ASP A 152 7.62 -20.21 -3.59
CA ASP A 152 8.28 -20.43 -2.30
C ASP A 152 7.50 -19.76 -1.15
N LEU A 153 6.81 -18.65 -1.42
CA LEU A 153 6.10 -17.86 -0.42
C LEU A 153 4.60 -18.21 -0.29
N ILE A 154 3.98 -18.71 -1.36
CA ILE A 154 2.55 -18.99 -1.44
C ILE A 154 2.29 -20.51 -1.38
N PRO A 155 1.34 -20.99 -0.56
CA PRO A 155 1.00 -22.41 -0.51
C PRO A 155 0.65 -23.01 -1.88
N ALA A 156 1.10 -24.24 -2.15
CA ALA A 156 1.05 -24.93 -3.44
C ALA A 156 -0.33 -24.94 -4.16
N GLY A 157 -1.43 -24.87 -3.40
CA GLY A 157 -2.79 -24.83 -3.96
C GLY A 157 -3.11 -23.57 -4.77
N ARG A 158 -2.48 -22.41 -4.49
CA ARG A 158 -2.64 -21.16 -5.27
C ARG A 158 -1.52 -20.96 -6.30
N ALA A 159 -0.33 -21.48 -6.02
CA ALA A 159 0.79 -21.51 -6.98
C ALA A 159 0.46 -22.25 -8.29
N SER A 160 -0.45 -23.21 -8.23
CA SER A 160 -0.82 -24.07 -9.37
C SER A 160 -1.62 -23.32 -10.45
N SER A 161 -2.51 -22.39 -10.08
CA SER A 161 -3.22 -21.53 -11.06
C SER A 161 -2.28 -20.52 -11.73
N LEU A 162 -1.28 -20.05 -10.98
CA LEU A 162 -0.24 -19.11 -11.45
C LEU A 162 0.76 -19.77 -12.41
N GLY A 163 1.11 -21.04 -12.16
CA GLY A 163 1.97 -21.82 -13.04
C GLY A 163 1.34 -22.10 -14.40
N ALA A 164 0.03 -22.36 -14.44
CA ALA A 164 -0.68 -22.65 -15.69
C ALA A 164 -0.69 -21.44 -16.65
N THR A 165 -0.91 -20.22 -16.14
CA THR A 165 -0.85 -18.99 -16.93
C THR A 165 0.58 -18.65 -17.37
N PHE A 166 1.57 -18.89 -16.51
CA PHE A 166 2.99 -18.67 -16.82
C PHE A 166 3.52 -19.61 -17.91
N HIS A 167 3.22 -20.91 -17.82
CA HIS A 167 3.65 -21.90 -18.82
C HIS A 167 2.93 -21.72 -20.18
N ALA A 168 1.65 -21.33 -20.18
CA ALA A 168 0.92 -21.06 -21.41
C ALA A 168 1.52 -19.92 -22.22
N ARG A 169 1.96 -18.83 -21.58
CA ARG A 169 2.56 -17.68 -22.27
C ARG A 169 4.00 -17.92 -22.74
N LEU A 170 4.83 -18.61 -21.95
CA LEU A 170 6.19 -18.98 -22.40
C LEU A 170 6.18 -19.94 -23.60
N GLY A 171 5.17 -20.81 -23.71
CA GLY A 171 4.99 -21.69 -24.87
C GLY A 171 4.51 -20.99 -26.14
N SER A 172 3.87 -19.81 -26.04
CA SER A 172 3.41 -19.01 -27.18
C SER A 172 4.44 -18.00 -27.70
N SER A 173 5.44 -17.63 -26.91
CA SER A 173 6.50 -16.68 -27.32
C SER A 173 7.66 -17.33 -28.09
N SER A 174 7.55 -18.62 -28.44
CA SER A 174 8.51 -19.36 -29.27
C SER A 174 7.91 -19.74 -30.63
N SER A 175 7.48 -18.75 -31.41
CA SER A 175 7.15 -18.88 -32.84
C SER A 175 7.62 -17.67 -33.62
#